data_AF-A0A4R0R737-F1
#
_entry.id   AF-A0A4R0R737-F1
#
_cell.length_a   1.000
_cell.length_b   1.000
_cell.length_c   1.000
_cell.angle_alpha   90.00
_cell.angle_beta   90.00
_cell.angle_gamma   90.00
#
_symmetry.space_group_name_H-M   'P 1'
#
loop_
_entity.id
_entity.type
_entity.pdbx_description
1 polymer ?
#
loop_
_entity_poly.entity_id
_entity_poly.type
_entity_poly.pdbx_seq_one_letter_code
_entity_poly.pdbx_strand_id
1 'polypeptide(L)'
;MRVANFALLALSAISANARVLHSLLSRETSSVCASLANQPLAVHIVNGIPPVTIGIINVCLCTAGIADFMSSNIVAIAAVAVAGADATQAALTNLILSSASHRTCTYPDHSSGPVCSPNNVCGFTCGDGFVGTPQAFPTDCVCPAPNIVCNGKCISAAACPSSVAAAPVKRDLEYAKRNSVCKVGYTACGVFGKSQAWECVDTQSDLESCGGCTVPLTFGSSRDVDCTAIQGVSDVSCVAGRCAVGRCLAGYTRSYDNSYCIRNADLEAVIDASVLASVYGLEHHPLS
;
A
#
# COMPACT_ATOMS: atom_id res chain seq x y z
N MET A 1 -16.09 26.20 76.81
CA MET A 1 -14.83 26.57 76.12
C MET A 1 -14.00 25.29 76.06
N ARG A 2 -13.87 24.57 74.94
CA ARG A 2 -13.27 24.97 73.66
C ARG A 2 -13.95 24.20 72.52
N VAL A 3 -14.28 24.92 71.45
CA VAL A 3 -14.75 24.39 70.17
C VAL A 3 -13.58 23.69 69.50
N ALA A 4 -13.71 22.40 69.17
CA ALA A 4 -12.72 21.67 68.38
C ALA A 4 -13.14 21.70 66.91
N ASN A 5 -12.30 22.35 66.10
CA ASN A 5 -12.43 22.47 64.65
C ASN A 5 -12.50 21.10 63.97
N PHE A 6 -13.56 20.85 63.21
CA PHE A 6 -13.60 19.80 62.19
C PHE A 6 -12.76 20.26 60.98
N ALA A 7 -11.55 19.72 60.84
CA ALA A 7 -10.79 19.82 59.61
C ALA A 7 -11.32 18.80 58.60
N LEU A 8 -12.11 19.28 57.62
CA LEU A 8 -12.47 18.52 56.42
C LEU A 8 -11.23 18.35 55.54
N LEU A 9 -10.62 17.16 55.57
CA LEU A 9 -9.63 16.74 54.57
C LEU A 9 -10.39 16.35 53.29
N ALA A 10 -10.33 17.24 52.30
CA ALA A 10 -10.79 16.94 50.95
C ALA A 10 -9.84 15.91 50.31
N LEU A 11 -10.29 14.64 50.20
CA LEU A 11 -9.65 13.69 49.30
C LEU A 11 -10.03 14.07 47.86
N SER A 12 -9.10 14.71 47.16
CA SER A 12 -9.14 14.83 45.72
C SER A 12 -9.11 13.44 45.09
N ALA A 13 -10.25 13.00 44.57
CA ALA A 13 -10.34 11.83 43.70
C ALA A 13 -9.55 12.14 42.42
N ILE A 14 -8.30 11.66 42.37
CA ILE A 14 -7.55 11.61 41.12
C ILE A 14 -8.27 10.54 40.29
N SER A 15 -9.08 10.99 39.33
CA SER A 15 -9.59 10.14 38.27
C SER A 15 -8.38 9.55 37.54
N ALA A 16 -7.96 8.35 37.95
CA ALA A 16 -7.11 7.52 37.15
C ALA A 16 -7.89 7.24 35.88
N ASN A 17 -7.61 8.01 34.83
CA ASN A 17 -7.96 7.65 33.48
C ASN A 17 -7.34 6.28 33.26
N ALA A 18 -8.15 5.24 33.44
CA ALA A 18 -7.89 3.93 32.89
C ALA A 18 -7.82 4.17 31.39
N ARG A 19 -6.61 4.50 30.92
CA ARG A 19 -6.25 4.28 29.53
C ARG A 19 -6.47 2.79 29.38
N VAL A 20 -7.60 2.45 28.77
CA VAL A 20 -7.81 1.18 28.13
C VAL A 20 -6.63 1.06 27.19
N LEU A 21 -5.54 0.45 27.68
CA LEU A 21 -4.66 -0.31 26.84
C LEU A 21 -5.62 -1.30 26.21
N HIS A 22 -6.13 -0.94 25.03
CA HIS A 22 -6.44 -1.95 24.06
C HIS A 22 -5.17 -2.78 24.05
N SER A 23 -5.28 -4.02 24.54
CA SER A 23 -4.29 -5.01 24.19
C SER A 23 -4.13 -4.81 22.69
N LEU A 24 -2.95 -4.32 22.30
CA LEU A 24 -2.47 -4.62 20.98
C LEU A 24 -2.50 -6.14 21.00
N LEU A 25 -3.59 -6.71 20.50
CA LEU A 25 -3.64 -8.10 20.11
C LEU A 25 -2.45 -8.18 19.18
N SER A 26 -1.31 -8.61 19.74
CA SER A 26 -0.15 -8.99 18.97
C SER A 26 -0.74 -9.93 17.96
N ARG A 27 -0.81 -9.45 16.73
CA ARG A 27 -1.27 -10.24 15.60
C ARG A 27 -0.22 -11.30 15.48
N GLU A 28 -0.40 -12.41 16.19
CA GLU A 28 0.57 -13.47 16.23
C GLU A 28 0.62 -14.02 14.81
N THR A 29 1.67 -13.63 14.10
CA THR A 29 1.92 -14.09 12.73
C THR A 29 2.21 -15.58 12.71
N SER A 30 2.44 -16.19 13.89
CA SER A 30 2.55 -17.64 14.06
C SER A 30 2.14 -18.10 15.46
N SER A 31 1.48 -19.25 15.57
CA SER A 31 1.18 -19.94 16.83
C SER A 31 1.29 -21.46 16.65
N VAL A 32 1.60 -22.21 17.71
CA VAL A 32 1.50 -23.68 17.66
C VAL A 32 0.10 -24.09 18.09
N CYS A 33 -0.57 -24.92 17.31
CA CYS A 33 -1.94 -25.34 17.54
C CYS A 33 -2.05 -26.87 17.49
N ALA A 34 -2.98 -27.45 18.22
CA ALA A 34 -3.25 -28.88 18.21
C ALA A 34 -4.73 -29.18 18.49
N SER A 35 -5.23 -30.27 17.92
CA SER A 35 -6.52 -30.86 18.32
C SER A 35 -6.30 -31.74 19.56
N LEU A 36 -6.91 -31.34 20.68
CA LEU A 36 -6.86 -32.03 21.97
C LEU A 36 -8.19 -32.76 22.19
N ALA A 37 -8.51 -33.70 21.30
CA ALA A 37 -9.68 -34.54 21.42
C ALA A 37 -9.45 -35.61 22.52
N ASN A 38 -10.35 -35.63 23.51
CA ASN A 38 -10.35 -36.57 24.64
C ASN A 38 -9.01 -36.63 25.39
N GLN A 39 -8.35 -35.48 25.57
CA GLN A 39 -7.06 -35.43 26.28
C GLN A 39 -7.27 -35.14 27.77
N PRO A 40 -6.56 -35.86 28.68
CA PRO A 40 -6.58 -35.53 30.10
C PRO A 40 -5.76 -34.27 30.38
N LEU A 41 -6.37 -33.26 30.99
CA LEU A 41 -5.63 -32.14 31.57
C LEU A 41 -5.12 -32.55 32.95
N ALA A 42 -3.83 -32.83 33.04
CA ALA A 42 -3.15 -33.16 34.29
C ALA A 42 -2.12 -32.09 34.66
N VAL A 43 -2.14 -31.65 35.92
CA VAL A 43 -1.26 -30.58 36.43
C VAL A 43 -0.38 -31.09 37.56
N HIS A 44 0.84 -30.55 37.63
CA HIS A 44 1.74 -30.80 38.75
C HIS A 44 1.50 -29.74 39.83
N ILE A 45 1.20 -30.18 41.05
CA ILE A 45 0.99 -29.29 42.20
C ILE A 45 2.30 -29.11 42.97
N VAL A 46 3.10 -30.18 43.05
CA VAL A 46 4.39 -30.21 43.76
C VAL A 46 5.39 -31.05 42.95
N ASN A 47 6.64 -30.58 42.88
CA ASN A 47 7.71 -31.31 42.22
C ASN A 47 7.94 -32.67 42.88
N GLY A 48 8.05 -33.73 42.07
CA GLY A 48 8.29 -35.10 42.54
C GLY A 48 7.02 -35.89 42.89
N ILE A 49 5.83 -35.28 42.80
CA ILE A 49 4.54 -35.98 42.89
C ILE A 49 3.98 -36.17 41.47
N PRO A 50 3.39 -37.35 41.15
CA PRO A 50 2.71 -37.54 39.88
C PRO A 50 1.65 -36.46 39.61
N PRO A 51 1.45 -36.06 38.34
CA PRO A 51 0.47 -35.04 38.00
C PRO A 51 -0.95 -35.53 38.32
N VAL A 52 -1.79 -34.60 38.78
CA VAL A 52 -3.20 -34.86 39.10
C VAL A 52 -4.05 -34.52 37.89
N THR A 53 -4.81 -35.49 37.39
CA THR A 53 -5.78 -35.27 36.31
C THR A 53 -7.00 -34.53 36.85
N ILE A 54 -7.23 -33.35 36.30
CA ILE A 54 -8.36 -32.48 36.66
C ILE A 54 -9.62 -32.88 35.88
N GLY A 55 -9.46 -33.22 34.60
CA GLY A 55 -10.57 -33.64 33.76
C GLY A 55 -10.14 -33.88 32.32
N ILE A 56 -11.10 -34.26 31.47
CA ILE A 56 -10.90 -34.44 30.04
C ILE A 56 -11.28 -33.15 29.31
N ILE A 57 -10.42 -32.73 28.38
CA ILE A 57 -10.70 -31.65 27.44
C ILE A 57 -10.95 -32.22 26.04
N ASN A 58 -11.83 -31.56 25.31
CA ASN A 58 -12.14 -31.87 23.92
C ASN A 58 -12.23 -30.55 23.14
N VAL A 59 -11.05 -30.02 22.78
CA VAL A 59 -10.90 -28.69 22.20
C VAL A 59 -9.75 -28.68 21.21
N CYS A 60 -9.82 -27.83 20.19
CA CYS A 60 -8.63 -27.48 19.40
C CYS A 60 -8.06 -26.19 19.98
N LEU A 61 -6.81 -26.21 20.41
CA LEU A 61 -6.21 -25.10 21.13
C LEU A 61 -4.87 -24.70 20.52
N CYS A 62 -4.65 -23.39 20.48
CA CYS A 62 -3.40 -22.74 20.08
C CYS A 62 -2.70 -22.17 21.30
N THR A 63 -1.37 -22.12 21.29
CA THR A 63 -0.57 -21.50 22.36
C THR A 63 -1.00 -20.07 22.65
N ALA A 64 -1.31 -19.30 21.60
CA ALA A 64 -1.86 -17.94 21.70
C ALA A 64 -3.18 -17.84 22.49
N GLY A 65 -4.01 -18.89 22.43
CA GLY A 65 -5.35 -18.93 23.02
C GLY A 65 -5.41 -19.55 24.42
N ILE A 66 -4.28 -19.96 24.99
CA ILE A 66 -4.26 -20.65 26.29
C ILE A 66 -4.84 -19.77 27.41
N ALA A 67 -4.49 -18.48 27.44
CA ALA A 67 -4.97 -17.56 28.49
C ALA A 67 -6.50 -17.43 28.47
N ASP A 68 -7.08 -17.25 27.29
CA ASP A 68 -8.53 -17.18 27.12
C ASP A 68 -9.20 -18.51 27.49
N PHE A 69 -8.61 -19.64 27.12
CA PHE A 69 -9.11 -20.97 27.49
C PHE A 69 -9.10 -21.19 29.01
N MET A 70 -8.05 -20.75 29.71
CA MET A 70 -7.95 -20.82 31.17
C MET A 70 -8.99 -19.96 31.89
N SER A 71 -9.51 -18.92 31.23
CA SER A 71 -10.55 -18.06 31.79
C SER A 71 -11.99 -18.52 31.48
N SER A 72 -12.17 -19.39 30.49
CA SER A 72 -13.49 -19.73 29.92
C SER A 72 -13.86 -21.20 30.01
N ASN A 73 -12.90 -22.12 30.07
CA ASN A 73 -13.17 -23.54 30.14
C ASN A 73 -13.19 -24.05 31.58
N ILE A 74 -14.26 -24.73 31.99
CA ILE A 74 -14.45 -25.19 33.37
C ILE A 74 -13.32 -26.10 33.89
N VAL A 75 -12.76 -26.98 33.05
CA VAL A 75 -11.67 -27.89 33.44
C VAL A 75 -10.38 -27.10 33.62
N ALA A 76 -10.12 -26.13 32.74
CA ALA A 76 -8.95 -25.26 32.85
C ALA A 76 -9.05 -24.31 34.05
N ILE A 77 -10.22 -23.72 34.31
CA ILE A 77 -10.48 -22.88 35.50
C ILE A 77 -10.24 -23.70 36.78
N ALA A 78 -10.73 -24.95 36.83
CA ALA A 78 -10.47 -25.84 37.95
C ALA A 78 -8.97 -26.17 38.10
N ALA A 79 -8.26 -26.40 37.00
CA ALA A 79 -6.83 -26.64 37.01
C ALA A 79 -6.05 -25.43 37.56
N VAL A 80 -6.45 -24.21 37.17
CA VAL A 80 -5.88 -22.95 37.71
C VAL A 80 -6.13 -22.84 39.21
N ALA A 81 -7.33 -23.19 39.68
CA ALA A 81 -7.65 -23.16 41.10
C ALA A 81 -6.84 -24.17 41.93
N VAL A 82 -6.44 -25.31 41.33
CA VAL A 82 -5.72 -26.39 42.01
C VAL A 82 -4.20 -26.20 41.98
N ALA A 83 -3.63 -25.84 40.83
CA ALA A 83 -2.17 -25.79 40.63
C ALA A 83 -1.62 -24.39 40.31
N GLY A 84 -2.49 -23.39 40.14
CA GLY A 84 -2.12 -22.05 39.71
C GLY A 84 -2.07 -21.87 38.19
N ALA A 85 -2.04 -20.61 37.76
CA ALA A 85 -2.07 -20.24 36.34
C ALA A 85 -0.83 -20.76 35.59
N ASP A 86 0.37 -20.57 36.14
CA ASP A 86 1.62 -20.94 35.48
C ASP A 86 1.74 -22.45 35.24
N ALA A 87 1.40 -23.26 36.25
CA ALA A 87 1.43 -24.72 36.13
C ALA A 87 0.38 -25.22 35.11
N THR A 88 -0.80 -24.60 35.10
CA THR A 88 -1.86 -24.94 34.15
C THR A 88 -1.49 -24.55 32.72
N GLN A 89 -0.90 -23.37 32.53
CA GLN A 89 -0.40 -22.92 31.23
C GLN A 89 0.71 -23.83 30.71
N ALA A 90 1.65 -24.24 31.57
CA ALA A 90 2.70 -25.19 31.21
C ALA A 90 2.11 -26.57 30.82
N ALA A 91 1.12 -27.07 31.56
CA ALA A 91 0.46 -28.33 31.25
C ALA A 91 -0.28 -28.28 29.90
N LEU A 92 -1.03 -27.21 29.63
CA LEU A 92 -1.73 -27.02 28.35
C LEU A 92 -0.74 -26.85 27.19
N THR A 93 0.34 -26.09 27.39
CA THR A 93 1.40 -25.94 26.39
C THR A 93 2.03 -27.29 26.06
N ASN A 94 2.35 -28.09 27.08
CA ASN A 94 2.89 -29.44 26.88
C ASN A 94 1.90 -30.34 26.15
N LEU A 95 0.62 -30.32 26.50
CA LEU A 95 -0.41 -31.09 25.77
C LEU A 95 -0.48 -30.72 24.29
N ILE A 96 -0.38 -29.42 23.97
CA ILE A 96 -0.32 -28.96 22.58
C ILE A 96 0.94 -29.51 21.91
N LEU A 97 2.11 -29.29 22.49
CA LEU A 97 3.40 -29.66 21.89
C LEU A 97 3.60 -31.19 21.79
N SER A 98 3.00 -31.98 22.67
CA SER A 98 3.07 -33.44 22.64
C SER A 98 2.00 -34.10 21.77
N SER A 99 1.00 -33.35 21.30
CA SER A 99 -0.07 -33.90 20.48
C SER A 99 0.45 -34.34 19.11
N ALA A 100 0.01 -35.50 18.61
CA ALA A 100 0.34 -35.94 17.25
C ALA A 100 -0.21 -35.01 16.15
N SER A 101 -1.20 -34.17 16.49
CA SER A 101 -1.83 -33.20 15.57
C SER A 101 -1.22 -31.80 15.64
N HIS A 102 -0.17 -31.60 16.45
CA HIS A 102 0.41 -30.27 16.62
C HIS A 102 1.01 -29.76 15.31
N ARG A 103 0.80 -28.48 15.04
CA ARG A 103 1.43 -27.78 13.92
C ARG A 103 1.79 -26.36 14.30
N THR A 104 2.93 -25.90 13.81
CA THR A 104 3.26 -24.48 13.78
C THR A 104 2.48 -23.84 12.65
N CYS A 105 1.53 -23.01 13.00
CA CYS A 105 0.65 -22.30 12.08
C CYS A 105 1.22 -20.91 11.83
N THR A 106 1.31 -20.52 10.56
CA THR A 106 1.69 -19.16 10.14
C THR A 106 0.47 -18.54 9.48
N TYR A 107 0.11 -17.32 9.90
CA TYR A 107 -1.10 -16.66 9.43
C TYR A 107 -0.74 -15.57 8.41
N PRO A 108 -1.45 -15.52 7.26
CA PRO A 108 -1.21 -14.53 6.22
C PRO A 108 -1.59 -13.13 6.69
N ASP A 109 -1.20 -12.11 5.93
CA ASP A 109 -1.67 -10.74 6.17
C ASP A 109 -3.20 -10.62 6.13
N HIS A 110 -3.74 -9.65 6.86
CA HIS A 110 -5.18 -9.46 7.06
C HIS A 110 -5.96 -10.64 7.68
N SER A 111 -5.29 -11.66 8.21
CA SER A 111 -5.92 -12.60 9.16
C SER A 111 -6.30 -11.88 10.47
N SER A 112 -7.55 -12.09 10.91
CA SER A 112 -8.12 -11.55 12.14
C SER A 112 -7.92 -12.44 13.37
N GLY A 113 -7.50 -13.69 13.18
CA GLY A 113 -7.11 -14.58 14.27
C GLY A 113 -7.18 -16.06 13.91
N PRO A 114 -6.56 -16.92 14.75
CA PRO A 114 -6.60 -18.36 14.59
C PRO A 114 -8.00 -18.91 14.88
N VAL A 115 -8.44 -19.88 14.09
CA VAL A 115 -9.65 -20.70 14.30
C VAL A 115 -9.24 -22.16 14.21
N CYS A 116 -8.81 -22.70 15.34
CA CYS A 116 -8.40 -24.10 15.46
C CYS A 116 -9.63 -25.01 15.35
N SER A 117 -9.55 -26.03 14.49
CA SER A 117 -10.54 -27.11 14.43
C SER A 117 -9.87 -28.48 14.23
N PRO A 118 -10.56 -29.60 14.52
CA PRO A 118 -10.00 -30.94 14.32
C PRO A 118 -9.58 -31.22 12.86
N ASN A 119 -10.26 -30.61 11.89
CA ASN A 119 -9.97 -30.80 10.46
C ASN A 119 -8.96 -29.80 9.92
N ASN A 120 -8.86 -28.61 10.52
CA ASN A 120 -7.90 -27.58 10.16
C ASN A 120 -7.36 -26.91 11.43
N VAL A 121 -6.26 -27.44 11.93
CA VAL A 121 -5.60 -26.98 13.16
C VAL A 121 -5.02 -25.56 12.98
N CYS A 122 -4.62 -25.23 11.75
CA CYS A 122 -4.13 -23.90 11.38
C CYS A 122 -5.19 -23.04 10.69
N GLY A 123 -6.47 -23.31 10.95
CA GLY A 123 -7.55 -22.48 10.45
C GLY A 123 -7.41 -21.05 10.96
N PHE A 124 -7.92 -20.12 10.17
CA PHE A 124 -7.96 -18.70 10.51
C PHE A 124 -9.14 -18.04 9.80
N THR A 125 -9.48 -16.85 10.25
CA THR A 125 -10.44 -15.97 9.58
C THR A 125 -9.74 -14.76 9.00
N CYS A 126 -10.29 -14.24 7.90
CA CYS A 126 -9.85 -12.98 7.31
C CYS A 126 -10.65 -11.83 7.91
N GLY A 127 -9.96 -10.74 8.21
CA GLY A 127 -10.54 -9.48 8.66
C GLY A 127 -10.66 -8.47 7.52
N ASP A 128 -11.16 -7.28 7.85
CA ASP A 128 -11.05 -6.10 6.99
C ASP A 128 -11.60 -6.25 5.56
N GLY A 129 -12.60 -7.13 5.37
CA GLY A 129 -13.24 -7.38 4.08
C GLY A 129 -12.45 -8.32 3.15
N PHE A 130 -11.29 -8.81 3.58
CA PHE A 130 -10.55 -9.84 2.85
C PHE A 130 -11.26 -11.18 2.94
N VAL A 131 -11.05 -12.03 1.94
CA VAL A 131 -11.64 -13.37 1.89
C VAL A 131 -10.57 -14.44 1.79
N GLY A 132 -10.84 -15.57 2.43
CA GLY A 132 -9.93 -16.72 2.43
C GLY A 132 -9.86 -17.37 1.05
N THR A 133 -8.65 -17.64 0.57
CA THR A 133 -8.39 -18.42 -0.64
C THR A 133 -7.35 -19.51 -0.36
N PRO A 134 -7.52 -20.73 -0.90
CA PRO A 134 -8.72 -21.24 -1.59
C PRO A 134 -9.95 -21.36 -0.66
N GLN A 135 -11.15 -21.52 -1.24
CA GLN A 135 -12.40 -21.54 -0.46
C GLN A 135 -12.45 -22.68 0.58
N ALA A 136 -11.83 -23.82 0.26
CA ALA A 136 -11.64 -24.92 1.19
C ALA A 136 -10.21 -24.88 1.72
N PHE A 137 -10.05 -24.84 3.05
CA PHE A 137 -8.74 -24.71 3.73
C PHE A 137 -7.95 -23.49 3.24
N PRO A 138 -8.44 -22.27 3.51
CA PRO A 138 -7.78 -21.05 3.07
C PRO A 138 -6.36 -20.98 3.61
N THR A 139 -5.43 -20.56 2.76
CA THR A 139 -4.02 -20.34 3.07
C THR A 139 -3.63 -18.87 2.99
N ASP A 140 -4.47 -18.04 2.37
CA ASP A 140 -4.24 -16.62 2.20
C ASP A 140 -5.53 -15.81 2.36
N CYS A 141 -5.41 -14.52 2.68
CA CYS A 141 -6.49 -13.55 2.70
C CYS A 141 -6.31 -12.57 1.54
N VAL A 142 -7.19 -12.66 0.55
CA VAL A 142 -7.09 -11.83 -0.67
C VAL A 142 -8.23 -10.83 -0.76
N CYS A 143 -7.98 -9.74 -1.49
CA CYS A 143 -9.01 -8.79 -1.87
C CYS A 143 -9.41 -9.05 -3.33
N PRO A 144 -10.49 -9.81 -3.59
CA PRO A 144 -10.86 -10.20 -4.94
C PRO A 144 -11.44 -9.01 -5.71
N ALA A 145 -11.15 -8.97 -7.01
CA ALA A 145 -11.79 -8.01 -7.91
C ALA A 145 -13.32 -8.15 -7.85
N PRO A 146 -14.09 -7.05 -7.95
CA PRO A 146 -13.66 -5.68 -8.28
C PRO A 146 -13.28 -4.81 -7.06
N ASN A 147 -13.09 -5.39 -5.89
CA ASN A 147 -12.69 -4.64 -4.70
C ASN A 147 -11.20 -4.27 -4.75
N ILE A 148 -10.82 -3.24 -3.99
CA ILE A 148 -9.44 -2.78 -3.86
C ILE A 148 -9.06 -2.67 -2.38
N VAL A 149 -7.76 -2.77 -2.10
CA VAL A 149 -7.22 -2.49 -0.77
C VAL A 149 -7.08 -0.97 -0.59
N CYS A 150 -7.84 -0.40 0.34
CA CYS A 150 -7.85 1.01 0.67
C CYS A 150 -7.62 1.17 2.19
N ASN A 151 -6.51 1.81 2.58
CA ASN A 151 -6.11 1.96 3.99
C ASN A 151 -6.17 0.66 4.80
N GLY A 152 -5.66 -0.44 4.21
CA GLY A 152 -5.63 -1.77 4.86
C GLY A 152 -6.95 -2.52 4.88
N LYS A 153 -8.02 -2.00 4.26
CA LYS A 153 -9.32 -2.68 4.13
C LYS A 153 -9.63 -3.02 2.68
N CYS A 154 -10.14 -4.22 2.44
CA CYS A 154 -10.68 -4.61 1.15
C CYS A 154 -12.12 -4.09 1.03
N ILE A 155 -12.32 -3.07 0.21
CA ILE A 155 -13.61 -2.41 -0.01
C ILE A 155 -13.83 -2.17 -1.50
N SER A 156 -15.06 -1.83 -1.88
CA SER A 156 -15.34 -1.45 -3.27
C SER A 156 -14.55 -0.17 -3.61
N ALA A 157 -14.06 -0.09 -4.86
CA ALA A 157 -13.32 1.07 -5.32
C ALA A 157 -14.09 2.38 -5.09
N ALA A 158 -15.41 2.38 -5.32
CA ALA A 158 -16.27 3.55 -5.12
C ALA A 158 -16.38 4.00 -3.65
N ALA A 159 -16.13 3.11 -2.68
CA ALA A 159 -16.22 3.41 -1.25
C ALA A 159 -14.90 3.93 -0.67
N CYS A 160 -13.80 3.91 -1.41
CA CYS A 160 -12.51 4.39 -0.94
C CYS A 160 -12.44 5.92 -1.05
N PRO A 161 -12.29 6.68 0.06
CA PRO A 161 -12.22 8.15 -0.01
C PRO A 161 -11.05 8.65 -0.85
N SER A 162 -9.96 7.87 -0.88
CA SER A 162 -8.76 8.11 -1.70
C SER A 162 -8.92 7.68 -3.15
N SER A 163 -10.03 7.03 -3.52
CA SER A 163 -10.35 6.80 -4.93
C SER A 163 -10.81 8.10 -5.57
N VAL A 164 -9.85 8.98 -5.82
CA VAL A 164 -9.87 9.84 -7.00
C VAL A 164 -10.07 8.97 -8.27
N ALA A 165 -9.84 7.65 -8.16
CA ALA A 165 -10.11 6.60 -9.13
C ALA A 165 -11.59 6.20 -9.37
N ALA A 166 -12.58 6.78 -8.68
CA ALA A 166 -13.96 6.79 -9.21
C ALA A 166 -14.15 7.86 -10.32
N ALA A 167 -13.10 8.65 -10.62
CA ALA A 167 -13.09 9.63 -11.70
C ALA A 167 -11.74 9.73 -12.46
N PRO A 168 -11.38 8.69 -13.23
CA PRO A 168 -10.83 8.93 -14.57
C PRO A 168 -11.59 8.20 -15.68
N VAL A 169 -12.37 7.14 -15.37
CA VAL A 169 -13.09 6.38 -16.41
C VAL A 169 -14.04 7.26 -17.23
N LYS A 170 -14.76 8.22 -16.61
CA LYS A 170 -15.63 9.12 -17.38
C LYS A 170 -14.86 10.09 -18.27
N ARG A 171 -13.74 10.64 -17.81
CA ARG A 171 -12.98 11.66 -18.56
C ARG A 171 -12.16 11.04 -19.69
N ASP A 172 -11.59 9.87 -19.47
CA ASP A 172 -10.85 9.13 -20.51
C ASP A 172 -11.80 8.56 -21.57
N LEU A 173 -12.98 8.07 -21.16
CA LEU A 173 -14.03 7.68 -22.11
C LEU A 173 -14.58 8.87 -22.89
N GLU A 174 -14.77 10.03 -22.26
CA GLU A 174 -15.17 11.24 -22.98
C GLU A 174 -14.08 11.72 -23.94
N TYR A 175 -12.81 11.66 -23.56
CA TYR A 175 -11.69 11.99 -24.43
C TYR A 175 -11.63 11.04 -25.63
N ALA A 176 -11.74 9.73 -25.40
CA ALA A 176 -11.78 8.73 -26.47
C ALA A 176 -12.96 8.95 -27.43
N LYS A 177 -14.15 9.30 -26.90
CA LYS A 177 -15.31 9.67 -27.71
C LYS A 177 -15.04 10.92 -28.54
N ARG A 178 -14.49 11.99 -27.96
CA ARG A 178 -14.19 13.23 -28.70
C ARG A 178 -13.13 13.01 -29.78
N ASN A 179 -12.06 12.28 -29.48
CA ASN A 179 -11.05 11.89 -30.47
C ASN A 179 -11.64 11.03 -31.59
N SER A 180 -12.62 10.16 -31.32
CA SER A 180 -13.27 9.35 -32.36
C SER A 180 -14.09 10.16 -33.38
N VAL A 181 -14.44 11.42 -33.07
CA VAL A 181 -15.12 12.33 -34.01
C VAL A 181 -14.13 13.01 -34.95
N CYS A 182 -12.87 13.16 -34.54
CA CYS A 182 -11.85 13.77 -35.37
C CYS A 182 -11.45 12.84 -36.53
N LYS A 183 -11.10 13.45 -37.66
CA LYS A 183 -10.57 12.71 -38.81
C LYS A 183 -9.26 12.01 -38.40
N VAL A 184 -8.96 10.89 -39.05
CA VAL A 184 -7.66 10.22 -38.92
C VAL A 184 -6.52 11.24 -39.08
N GLY A 185 -5.63 11.30 -38.10
CA GLY A 185 -4.52 12.27 -38.02
C GLY A 185 -4.78 13.50 -37.16
N TYR A 186 -6.01 13.73 -36.71
CA TYR A 186 -6.39 14.88 -35.88
C TYR A 186 -6.67 14.46 -34.43
N THR A 187 -6.41 15.36 -33.48
CA THR A 187 -6.62 15.17 -32.04
C THR A 187 -7.64 16.18 -31.53
N ALA A 188 -8.54 15.76 -30.64
CA ALA A 188 -9.47 16.68 -29.98
C ALA A 188 -8.75 17.49 -28.90
N CYS A 189 -8.63 18.80 -29.12
CA CYS A 189 -8.00 19.76 -28.22
C CYS A 189 -9.05 20.70 -27.63
N GLY A 190 -8.79 21.24 -26.44
CA GLY A 190 -9.66 22.24 -25.81
C GLY A 190 -9.55 23.60 -26.49
N VAL A 191 -10.61 24.40 -26.40
CA VAL A 191 -10.61 25.79 -26.88
C VAL A 191 -10.35 26.74 -25.71
N PHE A 192 -9.37 27.62 -25.84
CA PHE A 192 -9.05 28.60 -24.80
C PHE A 192 -10.24 29.50 -24.47
N GLY A 193 -10.48 29.76 -23.18
CA GLY A 193 -11.54 30.67 -22.71
C GLY A 193 -12.97 30.12 -22.75
N LYS A 194 -13.19 28.85 -23.16
CA LYS A 194 -14.51 28.21 -23.14
C LYS A 194 -14.45 26.85 -22.43
N SER A 195 -15.14 26.74 -21.30
CA SER A 195 -15.27 25.45 -20.61
C SER A 195 -16.04 24.45 -21.48
N GLN A 196 -15.48 23.25 -21.68
CA GLN A 196 -16.05 22.13 -22.44
C GLN A 196 -16.10 22.28 -23.98
N ALA A 197 -15.65 23.40 -24.54
CA ALA A 197 -15.48 23.53 -25.99
C ALA A 197 -14.20 22.81 -26.44
N TRP A 198 -14.28 22.13 -27.59
CA TRP A 198 -13.18 21.40 -28.17
C TRP A 198 -13.20 21.51 -29.69
N GLU A 199 -12.04 21.35 -30.32
CA GLU A 199 -11.86 21.33 -31.76
C GLU A 199 -10.85 20.25 -32.17
N CYS A 200 -10.89 19.84 -33.44
CA CYS A 200 -9.93 18.87 -33.97
C CYS A 200 -8.71 19.61 -34.53
N VAL A 201 -7.54 19.37 -33.95
CA VAL A 201 -6.27 19.97 -34.34
C VAL A 201 -5.35 18.90 -34.92
N ASP A 202 -4.63 19.22 -36.00
CA ASP A 202 -3.61 18.34 -36.57
C ASP A 202 -2.29 18.51 -35.81
N THR A 203 -2.13 17.75 -34.74
CA THR A 203 -0.93 17.80 -33.90
C THR A 203 0.32 17.23 -34.58
N GLN A 204 0.22 16.73 -35.82
CA GLN A 204 1.34 16.20 -36.59
C GLN A 204 1.99 17.24 -37.48
N SER A 205 1.27 18.31 -37.84
CA SER A 205 1.72 19.33 -38.79
C SER A 205 1.49 20.78 -38.33
N ASP A 206 0.67 21.00 -37.31
CA ASP A 206 0.43 22.32 -36.73
C ASP A 206 1.65 22.81 -35.93
N LEU A 207 2.04 24.07 -36.14
CA LEU A 207 3.23 24.66 -35.52
C LEU A 207 3.03 25.00 -34.05
N GLU A 208 1.82 25.39 -33.66
CA GLU A 208 1.47 25.88 -32.33
C GLU A 208 1.00 24.73 -31.43
N SER A 209 0.60 23.60 -32.03
CA SER A 209 0.14 22.39 -31.37
C SER A 209 0.95 21.16 -31.78
N CYS A 210 2.26 21.32 -31.98
CA CYS A 210 3.09 20.22 -32.46
C CYS A 210 3.29 19.16 -31.38
N GLY A 211 2.89 17.91 -31.67
CA GLY A 211 3.04 16.76 -30.77
C GLY A 211 2.01 16.65 -29.64
N GLY A 212 1.10 17.63 -29.52
CA GLY A 212 0.12 17.66 -28.43
C GLY A 212 -0.89 18.80 -28.55
N CYS A 213 -1.76 18.93 -27.56
CA CYS A 213 -2.74 20.02 -27.52
C CYS A 213 -2.27 21.14 -26.60
N THR A 214 -2.29 22.39 -27.08
CA THR A 214 -2.04 23.60 -26.27
C THR A 214 -2.96 23.71 -25.06
N VAL A 215 -4.23 23.31 -25.24
CA VAL A 215 -5.19 23.17 -24.14
C VAL A 215 -5.59 21.70 -24.05
N PRO A 216 -4.95 20.91 -23.17
CA PRO A 216 -5.25 19.48 -23.05
C PRO A 216 -6.63 19.25 -22.43
N LEU A 217 -7.38 18.28 -22.98
CA LEU A 217 -8.69 17.90 -22.46
C LEU A 217 -8.61 16.98 -21.23
N THR A 218 -7.50 16.27 -21.05
CA THR A 218 -7.25 15.38 -19.90
C THR A 218 -5.92 15.69 -19.23
N PHE A 219 -5.84 15.42 -17.94
CA PHE A 219 -4.60 15.51 -17.18
C PHE A 219 -3.73 14.29 -17.52
N GLY A 220 -2.93 14.39 -18.57
CA GLY A 220 -2.08 13.29 -19.05
C GLY A 220 -1.87 13.25 -20.56
N SER A 221 -2.58 14.06 -21.35
CA SER A 221 -2.26 14.25 -22.77
C SER A 221 -0.84 14.76 -22.96
N SER A 222 -0.18 14.37 -24.06
CA SER A 222 1.10 14.95 -24.45
C SER A 222 0.95 16.47 -24.56
N ARG A 223 1.87 17.19 -23.92
CA ARG A 223 1.94 18.65 -24.06
C ARG A 223 2.46 18.97 -25.45
N ASP A 224 1.85 19.97 -26.07
CA ASP A 224 2.31 20.56 -27.30
C ASP A 224 3.65 21.28 -27.14
N VAL A 225 4.29 21.52 -28.27
CA VAL A 225 5.40 22.45 -28.41
C VAL A 225 5.01 23.45 -29.49
N ASP A 226 5.01 24.74 -29.14
CA ASP A 226 4.97 25.82 -30.12
C ASP A 226 6.36 25.94 -30.76
N CYS A 227 6.46 25.47 -32.00
CA CYS A 227 7.70 25.49 -32.76
C CYS A 227 8.13 26.92 -33.16
N THR A 228 7.21 27.89 -33.18
CA THR A 228 7.54 29.28 -33.52
C THR A 228 8.18 30.04 -32.36
N ALA A 229 7.93 29.59 -31.12
CA ALA A 229 8.57 30.11 -29.92
C ALA A 229 10.03 29.66 -29.73
N ILE A 230 10.55 28.76 -30.58
CA ILE A 230 11.95 28.32 -30.50
C ILE A 230 12.87 29.53 -30.77
N GLN A 231 13.80 29.78 -29.85
CA GLN A 231 14.67 30.94 -29.96
C GLN A 231 15.57 30.89 -31.21
N GLY A 232 15.66 32.01 -31.92
CA GLY A 232 16.61 32.17 -33.02
C GLY A 232 16.19 31.48 -34.32
N VAL A 233 14.98 30.92 -34.40
CA VAL A 233 14.48 30.31 -35.63
C VAL A 233 13.94 31.37 -36.60
N SER A 234 14.17 31.13 -37.89
CA SER A 234 13.58 31.92 -39.00
C SER A 234 12.57 31.09 -39.80
N ASP A 235 12.69 29.78 -39.77
CA ASP A 235 11.90 28.84 -40.56
C ASP A 235 11.81 27.53 -39.77
N VAL A 236 10.59 27.08 -39.49
CA VAL A 236 10.30 25.88 -38.68
C VAL A 236 9.16 25.10 -39.31
N SER A 237 9.09 23.82 -39.01
CA SER A 237 8.03 22.93 -39.44
C SER A 237 7.70 21.94 -38.33
N CYS A 238 6.44 21.55 -38.22
CA CYS A 238 6.05 20.38 -37.41
C CYS A 238 6.00 19.17 -38.34
N VAL A 239 6.79 18.15 -38.02
CA VAL A 239 6.87 16.91 -38.80
C VAL A 239 6.68 15.73 -37.85
N ALA A 240 5.59 14.99 -38.05
CA ALA A 240 5.23 13.83 -37.23
C ALA A 240 5.19 14.16 -35.71
N GLY A 241 4.67 15.34 -35.38
CA GLY A 241 4.52 15.80 -33.99
C GLY A 241 5.85 16.21 -33.34
N ARG A 242 6.86 16.56 -34.13
CA ARG A 242 8.13 17.11 -33.65
C ARG A 242 8.51 18.37 -34.41
N CYS A 243 9.00 19.37 -33.69
CA CYS A 243 9.55 20.56 -34.31
C CYS A 243 10.84 20.25 -35.06
N ALA A 244 10.92 20.69 -36.30
CA ALA A 244 12.09 20.65 -37.14
C ALA A 244 12.41 22.07 -37.59
N VAL A 245 13.54 22.60 -37.15
CA VAL A 245 14.07 23.89 -37.61
C VAL A 245 14.53 23.72 -39.05
N GLY A 246 14.10 24.56 -39.98
CA GLY A 246 14.62 24.62 -41.34
C GLY A 246 15.78 25.61 -41.47
N ARG A 247 15.63 26.82 -40.91
CA ARG A 247 16.64 27.89 -40.92
C ARG A 247 16.63 28.69 -39.63
N CYS A 248 17.81 29.16 -39.24
CA CYS A 248 18.01 30.07 -38.13
C CYS A 248 18.15 31.52 -38.62
N LEU A 249 17.87 32.48 -37.73
CA LEU A 249 18.14 33.90 -37.93
C LEU A 249 19.64 34.17 -38.02
N ALA A 250 20.01 35.33 -38.57
CA ALA A 250 21.40 35.75 -38.64
C ALA A 250 22.03 35.81 -37.23
N GLY A 251 23.24 35.27 -37.10
CA GLY A 251 23.93 35.13 -35.80
C GLY A 251 23.59 33.85 -35.03
N TYR A 252 22.78 32.96 -35.61
CA TYR A 252 22.47 31.64 -35.09
C TYR A 252 22.80 30.54 -36.10
N THR A 253 23.15 29.36 -35.59
CA THR A 253 23.41 28.13 -36.36
C THR A 253 22.52 27.00 -35.87
N ARG A 254 22.02 26.18 -36.80
CA ARG A 254 21.11 25.06 -36.52
C ARG A 254 21.83 23.94 -35.77
N SER A 255 21.17 23.34 -34.78
CA SER A 255 21.64 22.13 -34.12
C SER A 255 21.73 20.94 -35.09
N TYR A 256 22.58 19.95 -34.80
CA TYR A 256 22.78 18.76 -35.63
C TYR A 256 21.51 17.92 -35.81
N ASP A 257 20.72 17.81 -34.76
CA ASP A 257 19.44 17.10 -34.74
C ASP A 257 18.26 17.95 -35.22
N ASN A 258 18.53 19.20 -35.61
CA ASN A 258 17.57 20.15 -36.17
C ASN A 258 16.46 20.58 -35.21
N SER A 259 16.63 20.42 -33.91
CA SER A 259 15.59 20.72 -32.92
C SER A 259 15.64 22.16 -32.39
N TYR A 260 16.77 22.87 -32.49
CA TYR A 260 16.92 24.27 -32.04
C TYR A 260 18.02 25.03 -32.82
N CYS A 261 18.10 26.34 -32.57
CA CYS A 261 19.16 27.24 -33.05
C CYS A 261 20.08 27.67 -31.90
N ILE A 262 21.38 27.69 -32.16
CA ILE A 262 22.43 28.06 -31.20
C ILE A 262 23.02 29.40 -31.65
N ARG A 263 23.24 30.35 -30.73
CA ARG A 263 23.94 31.59 -31.08
C ARG A 263 25.38 31.30 -31.44
N ASN A 264 25.89 31.92 -32.51
CA ASN A 264 27.26 31.71 -32.96
C ASN A 264 28.28 32.11 -31.89
N ALA A 265 28.01 33.16 -31.11
CA ALA A 265 28.85 33.57 -29.98
C ALA A 265 28.94 32.50 -28.88
N ASP A 266 27.85 31.76 -28.62
CA ASP A 266 27.84 30.67 -27.64
C ASP A 266 28.59 29.44 -28.20
N LEU A 267 28.54 29.22 -29.52
CA LEU A 267 29.30 28.16 -30.19
C LEU A 267 30.81 28.43 -30.19
N GLU A 268 31.21 29.68 -30.46
CA GLU A 268 32.61 30.12 -30.41
C GLU A 268 33.21 29.94 -29.01
N ALA A 269 32.46 30.27 -27.95
CA ALA A 269 32.89 30.06 -26.58
C ALA A 269 33.11 28.57 -26.22
N VAL A 270 32.30 27.66 -26.75
CA VAL A 270 32.46 26.21 -26.54
C VAL A 270 33.67 25.68 -27.31
N ILE A 271 33.91 26.18 -28.53
CA ILE A 271 35.08 25.79 -29.32
C ILE A 271 36.36 26.29 -28.63
N ASP A 272 36.41 27.55 -28.18
CA ASP A 272 37.56 28.08 -27.43
C ASP A 272 37.79 27.30 -26.12
N ALA A 273 36.73 26.95 -25.39
CA ALA A 273 36.85 26.14 -24.18
C ALA A 273 37.32 24.70 -24.47
N SER A 274 36.90 24.08 -25.57
CA SER A 274 37.32 22.72 -25.96
C SER A 274 38.75 22.68 -26.55
N VAL A 275 39.16 23.72 -27.25
CA VAL A 275 40.57 23.92 -27.67
C VAL A 275 41.44 24.13 -26.44
N LEU A 276 41.00 24.93 -25.46
CA LEU A 276 41.72 25.10 -24.20
C LEU A 276 41.80 23.77 -23.42
N ALA A 277 40.71 23.00 -23.33
CA ALA A 277 40.69 21.71 -22.65
C ALA A 277 41.60 20.65 -23.32
N SER A 278 41.67 20.63 -24.65
CA SER A 278 42.57 19.74 -25.40
C SER A 278 44.05 20.13 -25.29
N VAL A 279 44.36 21.43 -25.17
CA VAL A 279 45.73 21.93 -24.89
C VAL A 279 46.21 21.54 -23.49
N TYR A 280 45.29 21.43 -22.51
CA TYR A 280 45.61 20.96 -21.16
C TYR A 280 45.45 19.44 -20.95
N GLY A 281 45.23 18.65 -22.02
CA GLY A 281 45.17 17.19 -21.96
C GLY A 281 43.99 16.61 -21.17
N LEU A 282 42.90 17.37 -21.01
CA LEU A 282 41.68 16.95 -20.32
C LEU A 282 40.65 16.37 -21.31
N GLU A 283 41.08 15.44 -22.15
CA GLU A 283 40.16 14.72 -23.02
C GLU A 283 39.32 13.71 -22.21
N HIS A 284 38.00 13.88 -22.24
CA HIS A 284 37.08 12.92 -21.63
C HIS A 284 37.15 11.59 -22.40
N HIS A 285 37.83 10.61 -21.83
CA HIS A 285 37.65 9.21 -22.23
C HIS A 285 36.30 8.72 -21.67
N PRO A 286 35.33 8.35 -22.54
CA PRO A 286 34.11 7.71 -22.05
C PRO A 286 34.49 6.32 -21.54
N LEU A 287 34.23 6.07 -20.25
CA LEU A 287 34.36 4.75 -19.66
C LEU A 287 33.33 3.82 -20.32
N SER A 288 33.82 2.88 -21.12
CA SER A 288 33.08 1.71 -21.61
C SER A 288 32.75 0.76 -20.47
#